data_AF-A0AAV2PW61-F1
#
_entry.id   AF-A0AAV2PW61-F1
#
_cell.length_a   1.000
_cell.length_b   1.000
_cell.length_c   1.000
_cell.angle_alpha   90.00
_cell.angle_beta   90.00
_cell.angle_gamma   90.00
#
_symmetry.space_group_name_H-M   'P 1'
#
loop_
_entity.id
_entity.type
_entity.pdbx_description
1 polymer ?
#
loop_
_entity_poly.entity_id
_entity_poly.type
_entity_poly.pdbx_seq_one_letter_code
_entity_poly.pdbx_strand_id
1 'polypeptide(L)'
;MAARRIAASAINWGEFAARVPANQKGAFNAFKGKSEAHLRAVLTKPEALPAIDFSAYAARISVPGMVESFQKQYESIAIPYPEDTVSGAIDEQEAAAAVEVKEFVAESAARIGTLEGDLAHWSGMIPYDQMTMEEWAVAFPEQTISVDNPSMWPHKPEDQPGYVAPDAAAEAAH
;
A
#
# COMPACT_ATOMS: atom_id res chain seq x y z
N MET A 1 -32.17 -0.36 10.97
CA MET A 1 -30.95 0.21 11.63
C MET A 1 -29.66 -0.42 11.07
N ALA A 2 -29.72 -1.60 10.44
CA ALA A 2 -28.56 -2.26 9.85
C ALA A 2 -28.14 -1.65 8.49
N ALA A 3 -29.09 -1.29 7.61
CA ALA A 3 -28.78 -0.63 6.34
C ALA A 3 -28.05 0.71 6.49
N ARG A 4 -28.34 1.48 7.54
CA ARG A 4 -27.64 2.75 7.84
C ARG A 4 -26.19 2.55 8.30
N ARG A 5 -25.82 1.36 8.78
CA ARG A 5 -24.46 1.00 9.19
C ARG A 5 -23.58 0.59 8.01
N ILE A 6 -24.16 -0.09 7.02
CA ILE A 6 -23.46 -0.48 5.78
C ILE A 6 -23.22 0.74 4.89
N ALA A 7 -24.12 1.72 4.91
CA ALA A 7 -23.98 2.96 4.13
C ALA A 7 -22.83 3.89 4.60
N ALA A 8 -22.24 3.65 5.77
CA ALA A 8 -21.13 4.45 6.28
C ALA A 8 -19.77 4.11 5.64
N SER A 9 -19.63 2.94 5.00
CA SER A 9 -18.37 2.49 4.37
C SER A 9 -18.33 2.81 2.87
N ALA A 10 -18.66 4.05 2.48
CA ALA A 10 -18.45 4.55 1.13
C ALA A 10 -16.94 4.70 0.84
N ILE A 11 -16.23 3.58 0.76
CA ILE A 11 -14.82 3.52 0.39
C ILE A 11 -14.72 3.94 -1.07
N ASN A 12 -13.98 5.02 -1.33
CA ASN A 12 -13.67 5.42 -2.69
C ASN A 12 -12.62 4.49 -3.29
N TRP A 13 -13.07 3.36 -3.85
CA TRP A 13 -12.21 2.36 -4.48
C TRP A 13 -11.40 2.90 -5.65
N GLY A 14 -11.85 3.98 -6.31
CA GLY A 14 -11.14 4.61 -7.43
C GLY A 14 -9.89 5.34 -6.97
N GLU A 15 -10.01 6.19 -5.93
CA GLU A 15 -8.87 6.89 -5.35
C GLU A 15 -7.88 5.93 -4.69
N PHE A 16 -8.37 4.89 -4.02
CA PHE A 16 -7.49 3.89 -3.43
C PHE A 16 -6.70 3.14 -4.51
N ALA A 17 -7.35 2.74 -5.61
CA ALA A 17 -6.69 2.06 -6.72
C ALA A 17 -5.61 2.93 -7.39
N ALA A 18 -5.77 4.25 -7.41
CA ALA A 18 -4.79 5.17 -7.97
C ALA A 18 -3.49 5.28 -7.13
N ARG A 19 -3.58 5.02 -5.82
CA ARG A 19 -2.44 5.10 -4.89
C ARG A 19 -1.70 3.77 -4.72
N VAL A 20 -2.28 2.66 -5.18
CA VAL A 20 -1.70 1.32 -5.01
C VAL A 20 -0.53 1.09 -5.98
N PRO A 21 0.68 0.77 -5.46
CA PRO A 21 1.82 0.38 -6.28
C PRO A 21 1.55 -0.86 -7.14
N ALA A 22 2.21 -0.98 -8.29
CA ALA A 22 1.95 -2.06 -9.27
C ALA A 22 2.12 -3.47 -8.69
N ASN A 23 3.11 -3.67 -7.81
CA ASN A 23 3.39 -4.92 -7.10
C ASN A 23 2.29 -5.31 -6.09
N GLN A 24 1.48 -4.35 -5.61
CA GLN A 24 0.45 -4.58 -4.60
C GLN A 24 -0.97 -4.67 -5.17
N LYS A 25 -1.15 -4.48 -6.49
CA LYS A 25 -2.46 -4.56 -7.16
C LYS A 25 -3.18 -5.89 -6.95
N GLY A 26 -2.42 -7.00 -6.90
CA GLY A 26 -2.99 -8.33 -6.63
C GLY A 26 -3.65 -8.43 -5.25
N ALA A 27 -2.96 -7.96 -4.21
CA ALA A 27 -3.47 -7.94 -2.85
C ALA A 27 -4.67 -7.00 -2.70
N PHE A 28 -4.62 -5.82 -3.33
CA PHE A 28 -5.74 -4.87 -3.36
C PHE A 28 -7.00 -5.47 -3.99
N ASN A 29 -6.89 -6.10 -5.16
CA ASN A 29 -8.03 -6.72 -5.83
C ASN A 29 -8.63 -7.85 -4.99
N ALA A 30 -7.80 -8.64 -4.31
CA ALA A 30 -8.26 -9.68 -3.39
C ALA A 30 -9.00 -9.09 -2.17
N PHE A 31 -8.49 -8.02 -1.57
CA PHE A 31 -9.15 -7.32 -0.46
C PHE A 31 -10.49 -6.73 -0.88
N LYS A 32 -10.52 -6.01 -2.01
CA LYS A 32 -11.75 -5.48 -2.60
C LYS A 32 -12.78 -6.58 -2.84
N GLY A 33 -12.38 -7.68 -3.47
CA GLY A 33 -13.25 -8.82 -3.73
C GLY A 33 -13.86 -9.42 -2.46
N LYS A 34 -13.07 -9.60 -1.41
CA LYS A 34 -13.56 -10.09 -0.10
C LYS A 34 -14.54 -9.12 0.54
N SER A 35 -14.23 -7.82 0.52
CA SER A 35 -15.09 -6.79 1.10
C SER A 35 -16.45 -6.70 0.39
N GLU A 36 -16.46 -6.71 -0.94
CA GLU A 36 -17.70 -6.71 -1.73
C GLU A 36 -18.50 -8.00 -1.55
N ALA A 37 -17.83 -9.15 -1.48
CA ALA A 37 -18.49 -10.43 -1.25
C ALA A 37 -19.19 -10.47 0.12
N HIS A 38 -18.54 -9.97 1.16
CA HIS A 38 -19.15 -9.81 2.49
C HIS A 38 -20.32 -8.83 2.46
N LEU A 39 -20.15 -7.67 1.82
CA LEU A 39 -21.21 -6.67 1.72
C LEU A 39 -22.44 -7.26 1.02
N ARG A 40 -22.27 -7.96 -0.11
CA ARG A 40 -23.35 -8.66 -0.81
C ARG A 40 -24.02 -9.71 0.10
N ALA A 41 -23.25 -10.51 0.82
CA ALA A 41 -23.80 -11.53 1.73
C ALA A 41 -24.64 -10.90 2.86
N VAL A 42 -24.20 -9.76 3.42
CA VAL A 42 -24.98 -9.04 4.44
C VAL A 42 -26.25 -8.46 3.85
N LEU A 43 -26.21 -7.87 2.64
CA LEU A 43 -27.41 -7.31 1.98
C LEU A 43 -28.46 -8.37 1.64
N THR A 44 -28.08 -9.62 1.41
CA THR A 44 -29.04 -10.71 1.16
C THR A 44 -29.76 -11.20 2.41
N LYS A 45 -29.25 -10.88 3.61
CA LYS A 45 -29.86 -11.31 4.88
C LYS A 45 -30.90 -10.29 5.33
N PRO A 46 -32.10 -10.73 5.76
CA PRO A 46 -33.12 -9.82 6.28
C PRO A 46 -32.64 -9.11 7.55
N GLU A 47 -33.04 -7.85 7.75
CA GLU A 47 -32.63 -7.06 8.93
C GLU A 47 -33.18 -7.61 10.26
N ALA A 48 -34.27 -8.38 10.21
CA ALA A 48 -34.93 -8.96 11.37
C ALA A 48 -35.08 -10.47 11.19
N LEU A 49 -35.17 -11.18 12.32
CA LEU A 49 -35.56 -12.60 12.32
C LEU A 49 -36.90 -12.75 11.57
N PRO A 50 -37.04 -13.75 10.69
CA PRO A 50 -38.30 -14.00 10.00
C PRO A 50 -39.41 -14.23 11.02
N ALA A 51 -40.54 -13.55 10.84
CA ALA A 51 -41.72 -13.73 11.68
C ALA A 51 -42.28 -15.13 11.45
N ILE A 52 -42.31 -15.95 12.51
CA ILE A 52 -42.91 -17.28 12.48
C ILE A 52 -44.42 -17.11 12.70
N ASP A 53 -45.24 -17.70 11.82
CA ASP A 53 -46.68 -17.72 11.99
C ASP A 53 -47.09 -18.79 13.01
N PHE A 54 -47.01 -18.45 14.31
CA PHE A 54 -47.42 -19.33 15.41
C PHE A 54 -48.92 -19.68 15.39
N SER A 55 -49.76 -18.90 14.70
CA SER A 55 -51.22 -19.13 14.64
C SER A 55 -51.57 -20.36 13.78
N ALA A 56 -50.84 -20.55 12.66
CA ALA A 56 -50.99 -21.73 11.80
C ALA A 56 -50.57 -23.03 12.49
N TYR A 57 -49.62 -22.96 13.43
CA TYR A 57 -49.16 -24.11 14.22
C TYR A 57 -50.09 -24.41 15.40
N ALA A 58 -50.61 -23.38 16.08
CA ALA A 58 -51.60 -23.54 17.15
C ALA A 58 -52.87 -24.28 16.68
N ALA A 59 -53.28 -24.08 15.42
CA ALA A 59 -54.45 -24.75 14.84
C ALA A 59 -54.24 -26.25 14.52
N ARG A 60 -52.99 -26.71 14.39
CA ARG A 60 -52.65 -28.09 13.98
C ARG A 60 -52.09 -28.95 15.11
N ILE A 61 -51.59 -28.34 16.18
CA ILE A 61 -50.96 -29.04 17.30
C ILE A 61 -52.01 -29.27 18.39
N SER A 62 -52.23 -30.54 18.75
CA SER A 62 -53.24 -30.94 19.73
C SER A 62 -52.80 -30.80 21.19
N VAL A 63 -51.54 -30.42 21.44
CA VAL A 63 -50.97 -30.27 22.79
C VAL A 63 -51.14 -28.82 23.26
N PRO A 64 -51.98 -28.56 24.29
CA PRO A 64 -52.20 -27.22 24.82
C PRO A 64 -50.90 -26.64 25.42
N GLY A 65 -50.61 -25.36 25.13
CA GLY A 65 -49.51 -24.61 25.76
C GLY A 65 -48.11 -24.79 25.15
N MET A 66 -47.90 -25.79 24.28
CA MET A 66 -46.59 -26.05 23.66
C MET A 66 -46.18 -24.94 22.68
N VAL A 67 -47.11 -24.45 21.85
CA VAL A 67 -46.84 -23.37 20.88
C VAL A 67 -46.54 -22.05 21.61
N GLU A 68 -47.21 -21.80 22.72
CA GLU A 68 -47.05 -20.59 23.53
C GLU A 68 -45.68 -20.59 24.26
N SER A 69 -45.21 -21.75 24.73
CA SER A 69 -43.86 -21.87 25.30
C SER A 69 -42.76 -21.64 24.26
N PHE A 70 -42.94 -22.14 23.04
CA PHE A 70 -41.98 -21.92 21.95
C PHE A 70 -41.97 -20.48 21.44
N GLN A 71 -43.13 -19.82 21.39
CA GLN A 71 -43.21 -18.41 21.05
C GLN A 71 -42.42 -17.56 22.07
N LYS A 72 -42.66 -17.78 23.38
CA LYS A 72 -41.92 -17.07 24.44
C LYS A 72 -40.41 -17.32 24.38
N GLN A 73 -40.00 -18.56 24.13
CA GLN A 73 -38.57 -18.88 23.98
C GLN A 73 -37.97 -18.23 22.74
N TYR A 74 -38.67 -18.22 21.60
CA TYR A 74 -38.20 -17.57 20.37
C TYR A 74 -38.04 -16.06 20.52
N GLU A 75 -39.01 -15.40 21.14
CA GLU A 75 -38.96 -13.96 21.43
C GLU A 75 -37.87 -13.60 22.47
N SER A 76 -37.52 -14.54 23.37
CA SER A 76 -36.44 -14.36 24.35
C SER A 76 -35.03 -14.53 23.79
N ILE A 77 -34.87 -15.09 22.58
CA ILE A 77 -33.56 -15.26 21.97
C ILE A 77 -33.08 -13.91 21.42
N ALA A 78 -32.27 -13.23 22.22
CA ALA A 78 -31.44 -12.12 21.75
C ALA A 78 -30.14 -12.70 21.18
N ILE A 79 -29.85 -12.46 19.90
CA ILE A 79 -28.56 -12.82 19.30
C ILE A 79 -27.52 -11.79 19.76
N PRO A 80 -26.52 -12.16 20.58
CA PRO A 80 -25.50 -11.22 21.02
C PRO A 80 -24.68 -10.76 19.83
N TYR A 81 -24.35 -9.47 19.82
CA TYR A 81 -23.43 -8.91 18.83
C TYR A 81 -22.02 -9.45 19.10
N PRO A 82 -21.24 -9.84 18.09
CA PRO A 82 -19.87 -10.29 18.30
C PRO A 82 -19.03 -9.19 18.95
N GLU A 83 -18.16 -9.56 19.88
CA GLU A 83 -17.18 -8.63 20.44
C GLU A 83 -16.19 -8.20 19.35
N ASP A 84 -15.80 -6.93 19.37
CA ASP A 84 -14.80 -6.40 18.46
C ASP A 84 -13.39 -6.63 19.05
N THR A 85 -12.66 -7.55 18.45
CA THR A 85 -11.30 -7.93 18.86
C THR A 85 -10.22 -7.39 17.91
N VAL A 86 -10.61 -6.74 16.82
CA VAL A 86 -9.70 -6.47 15.69
C VAL A 86 -9.43 -4.97 15.52
N SER A 87 -10.32 -4.09 15.97
CA SER A 87 -10.10 -2.63 15.89
C SER A 87 -8.78 -2.18 16.53
N GLY A 88 -8.46 -2.65 17.73
CA GLY A 88 -7.19 -2.29 18.38
C GLY A 88 -5.94 -2.68 17.59
N ALA A 89 -5.95 -3.84 16.91
CA ALA A 89 -4.83 -4.26 16.07
C ALA A 89 -4.69 -3.43 14.79
N ILE A 90 -5.80 -2.87 14.28
CA ILE A 90 -5.79 -1.97 13.13
C ILE A 90 -5.20 -0.61 13.53
N ASP A 91 -5.57 -0.09 14.70
CA ASP A 91 -5.06 1.18 15.21
C ASP A 91 -3.53 1.12 15.43
N GLU A 92 -3.02 -0.01 15.93
CA GLU A 92 -1.57 -0.25 16.07
C GLU A 92 -0.84 -0.28 14.71
N GLN A 93 -1.44 -0.92 13.70
CA GLN A 93 -0.89 -0.95 12.34
C GLN A 93 -0.91 0.43 11.68
N GLU A 94 -1.96 1.22 11.88
CA GLU A 94 -2.05 2.60 11.41
C GLU A 94 -0.96 3.47 12.04
N ALA A 95 -0.75 3.32 13.36
CA ALA A 95 0.29 4.05 14.08
C ALA A 95 1.70 3.70 13.56
N ALA A 96 1.98 2.41 13.33
CA ALA A 96 3.26 1.97 12.78
C ALA A 96 3.49 2.51 11.35
N ALA A 97 2.49 2.39 10.47
CA ALA A 97 2.57 2.90 9.10
C ALA A 97 2.73 4.44 9.06
N ALA A 98 2.12 5.17 10.00
CA ALA A 98 2.27 6.62 10.09
C ALA A 98 3.70 7.06 10.44
N VAL A 99 4.47 6.24 11.15
CA VAL A 99 5.89 6.49 11.43
C VAL A 99 6.71 6.28 10.16
N GLU A 100 6.55 5.13 9.49
CA GLU A 100 7.26 4.80 8.25
C GLU A 100 7.02 5.86 7.15
N VAL A 101 5.78 6.34 7.02
CA VAL A 101 5.43 7.40 6.05
C VAL A 101 6.15 8.71 6.38
N LYS A 102 6.27 9.09 7.66
CA LYS A 102 6.98 10.32 8.04
C LYS A 102 8.47 10.23 7.74
N GLU A 103 9.09 9.08 8.03
CA GLU A 103 10.50 8.82 7.71
C GLU A 103 10.71 8.88 6.18
N PHE A 104 9.86 8.20 5.41
CA PHE A 104 9.93 8.21 3.95
C PHE A 104 9.79 9.63 3.35
N VAL A 105 8.90 10.45 3.89
CA VAL A 105 8.73 11.84 3.45
C VAL A 105 9.99 12.67 3.75
N ALA A 106 10.59 12.49 4.93
CA ALA A 106 11.82 13.18 5.30
C ALA A 106 13.00 12.78 4.40
N GLU A 107 13.17 11.48 4.13
CA GLU A 107 14.19 10.97 3.20
C GLU A 107 13.97 11.47 1.77
N SER A 108 12.71 11.49 1.32
CA SER A 108 12.35 11.97 -0.01
C SER A 108 12.65 13.47 -0.16
N ALA A 109 12.34 14.28 0.86
CA ALA A 109 12.65 15.70 0.86
C ALA A 109 14.17 15.96 0.81
N ALA A 110 14.95 15.18 1.58
CA ALA A 110 16.41 15.25 1.51
C ALA A 110 16.94 14.90 0.11
N ARG A 111 16.40 13.84 -0.51
CA ARG A 111 16.77 13.43 -1.88
C ARG A 111 16.38 14.46 -2.94
N ILE A 112 15.23 15.12 -2.78
CA ILE A 112 14.84 16.22 -3.67
C ILE A 112 15.86 17.36 -3.55
N GLY A 113 16.26 17.73 -2.33
CA GLY A 113 17.26 18.77 -2.11
C GLY A 113 18.62 18.45 -2.75
N THR A 114 19.09 17.20 -2.68
CA THR A 114 20.34 16.81 -3.36
C THR A 114 20.20 16.90 -4.88
N LEU A 115 19.09 16.39 -5.44
CA LEU A 115 18.84 16.40 -6.88
C LEU A 115 18.65 17.81 -7.44
N GLU A 116 18.03 18.72 -6.69
CA GLU A 116 17.91 20.13 -7.06
C GLU A 116 19.28 20.82 -7.06
N GLY A 117 20.14 20.50 -6.08
CA GLY A 117 21.53 20.96 -6.06
C GLY A 117 22.33 20.48 -7.27
N ASP A 118 22.21 19.20 -7.61
CA ASP A 118 22.85 18.64 -8.80
C ASP A 118 22.31 19.30 -10.08
N LEU A 119 20.98 19.46 -10.21
CA LEU A 119 20.37 20.12 -11.36
C LEU A 119 20.87 21.56 -11.49
N ALA A 120 20.98 22.31 -10.40
CA ALA A 120 21.55 23.65 -10.39
C ALA A 120 23.01 23.64 -10.87
N HIS A 121 23.82 22.69 -10.40
CA HIS A 121 25.21 22.50 -10.85
C HIS A 121 25.29 22.23 -12.36
N TRP A 122 24.50 21.28 -12.87
CA TRP A 122 24.48 20.95 -14.30
C TRP A 122 23.95 22.09 -15.17
N SER A 123 22.94 22.81 -14.71
CA SER A 123 22.35 23.95 -15.44
C SER A 123 23.24 25.18 -15.46
N GLY A 124 24.08 25.37 -14.43
CA GLY A 124 25.05 26.45 -14.35
C GLY A 124 26.36 26.16 -15.11
N MET A 125 26.56 24.92 -15.55
CA MET A 125 27.73 24.52 -16.32
C MET A 125 27.67 25.09 -17.74
N ILE A 126 28.84 25.46 -18.27
CA ILE A 126 28.96 25.88 -19.66
C ILE A 126 28.52 24.71 -20.57
N PRO A 127 27.72 24.96 -21.61
CA PRO A 127 27.36 23.92 -22.57
C PRO A 127 28.60 23.23 -23.12
N TYR A 128 28.55 21.90 -23.22
CA TYR A 128 29.68 21.09 -23.68
C TYR A 128 30.26 21.54 -25.03
N ASP A 129 29.43 22.05 -25.94
CA ASP A 129 29.86 22.54 -27.25
C ASP A 129 30.79 23.77 -27.19
N GLN A 130 30.79 24.49 -26.07
CA GLN A 130 31.57 25.72 -25.86
C GLN A 130 32.65 25.56 -24.80
N MET A 131 32.72 24.41 -24.13
CA MET A 131 33.65 24.17 -23.05
C MET A 131 35.04 23.81 -23.58
N THR A 132 36.06 24.45 -23.03
CA THR A 132 37.46 24.10 -23.33
C THR A 132 37.92 22.88 -22.52
N MET A 133 38.96 22.19 -23.00
CA MET A 133 39.50 21.01 -22.30
C MET A 133 40.04 21.34 -20.90
N GLU A 134 40.51 22.58 -20.68
CA GLU A 134 40.97 23.06 -19.37
C GLU A 134 39.79 23.27 -18.41
N GLU A 135 38.69 23.88 -18.88
CA GLU A 135 37.46 24.04 -18.09
C GLU A 135 36.79 22.69 -17.78
N TRP A 136 36.82 21.75 -18.75
CA TRP A 136 36.37 20.37 -18.52
C TRP A 136 37.20 19.70 -17.43
N ALA A 137 38.52 19.91 -17.42
CA ALA A 137 39.37 19.34 -16.39
C ALA A 137 39.10 19.90 -14.99
N VAL A 138 38.70 21.17 -14.90
CA VAL A 138 38.28 21.80 -13.64
C VAL A 138 36.90 21.31 -13.20
N ALA A 139 35.96 21.14 -14.14
CA ALA A 139 34.60 20.68 -13.84
C ALA A 139 34.53 19.18 -13.49
N PHE A 140 35.37 18.34 -14.12
CA PHE A 140 35.38 16.89 -13.97
C PHE A 140 36.77 16.34 -13.64
N PRO A 141 37.33 16.69 -12.47
CA PRO A 141 38.67 16.25 -12.10
C PRO A 141 38.80 14.72 -12.08
N GLU A 142 37.73 13.99 -11.74
CA GLU A 142 37.74 12.51 -11.70
C GLU A 142 37.90 11.83 -13.06
N GLN A 143 37.53 12.51 -14.15
CA GLN A 143 37.64 11.95 -15.50
C GLN A 143 38.97 12.33 -16.17
N THR A 144 39.79 13.12 -15.48
CA THR A 144 41.04 13.66 -16.03
C THR A 144 42.26 12.94 -15.51
N ILE A 145 43.37 13.07 -16.24
CA ILE A 145 44.66 12.56 -15.80
C ILE A 145 45.14 13.47 -14.66
N SER A 146 44.92 13.04 -13.41
CA SER A 146 45.41 13.74 -12.23
C SER A 146 46.77 13.20 -11.81
N VAL A 147 47.58 14.06 -11.17
CA VAL A 147 48.83 13.66 -10.51
C VAL A 147 48.54 12.75 -9.32
N ASP A 148 47.39 12.94 -8.66
CA ASP A 148 46.99 12.16 -7.49
C ASP A 148 46.50 10.75 -7.86
N ASN A 149 45.91 10.59 -9.06
CA ASN A 149 45.44 9.32 -9.62
C ASN A 149 45.96 9.15 -11.06
N PRO A 150 47.23 8.75 -11.23
CA PRO A 150 47.84 8.63 -12.55
C PRO A 150 47.26 7.42 -13.30
N SER A 151 46.62 7.68 -14.44
CA SER A 151 46.22 6.63 -15.38
C SER A 151 47.36 6.23 -16.29
N MET A 152 47.40 4.96 -16.71
CA MET A 152 48.37 4.44 -17.66
C MET A 152 47.91 4.68 -19.09
N TRP A 153 48.83 5.08 -19.98
CA TRP A 153 48.58 5.14 -21.42
C TRP A 153 48.12 3.76 -21.92
N PRO A 154 47.00 3.62 -22.68
CA PRO A 154 46.29 4.64 -23.49
C PRO A 154 45.21 5.50 -22.80
N HIS A 155 45.19 5.60 -21.47
CA HIS A 155 44.23 6.39 -20.67
C HIS A 155 42.76 6.07 -20.89
N LYS A 156 42.46 4.92 -21.50
CA LYS A 156 41.10 4.42 -21.61
C LYS A 156 40.74 3.65 -20.35
N PRO A 157 39.47 3.70 -19.90
CA PRO A 157 39.02 2.92 -18.75
C PRO A 157 39.37 1.44 -18.87
N GLU A 158 39.16 0.84 -20.05
CA GLU A 158 39.42 -0.57 -20.36
C GLU A 158 40.88 -1.02 -20.18
N ASP A 159 41.82 -0.09 -20.35
CA ASP A 159 43.25 -0.36 -20.29
C ASP A 159 43.85 -0.05 -18.90
N GLN A 160 43.03 0.39 -17.94
CA GLN A 160 43.49 0.69 -16.58
C GLN A 160 43.54 -0.56 -15.69
N PRO A 161 44.53 -0.68 -14.78
CA PRO A 161 44.60 -1.79 -13.84
C PRO A 161 43.40 -1.73 -12.90
N GLY A 162 42.61 -2.80 -12.83
CA GLY A 162 41.41 -2.87 -11.99
C GLY A 162 40.11 -2.48 -12.69
N TYR A 163 40.12 -2.24 -14.01
CA TYR A 163 38.89 -2.11 -14.78
C TYR A 163 38.03 -3.37 -14.70
N VAL A 164 36.78 -3.20 -14.30
CA VAL A 164 35.75 -4.23 -14.39
C VAL A 164 34.77 -3.78 -15.44
N ALA A 165 34.58 -4.60 -16.48
CA ALA A 165 33.60 -4.31 -17.51
C ALA A 165 32.21 -4.11 -16.85
N PRO A 166 31.43 -3.08 -17.25
CA PRO A 166 30.15 -2.77 -16.62
C PRO A 166 29.19 -3.97 -16.59
N ASP A 167 29.24 -4.83 -17.61
CA ASP A 167 28.43 -6.05 -17.68
C ASP A 167 28.85 -7.11 -16.66
N ALA A 168 30.15 -7.22 -16.36
CA ALA A 168 30.68 -8.14 -15.35
C ALA A 168 30.48 -7.64 -13.91
N ALA A 169 30.45 -6.31 -13.70
CA ALA A 169 30.14 -5.70 -12.41
C ALA A 169 28.66 -5.87 -12.01
N ALA A 170 27.74 -5.87 -12.99
CA ALA A 170 26.32 -6.14 -12.78
C ALA A 170 26.04 -7.60 -12.41
N GLU A 171 26.83 -8.55 -12.92
CA GLU A 171 26.68 -9.99 -12.62
C GLU A 171 27.23 -10.38 -11.24
N ALA A 172 28.23 -9.65 -10.72
CA ALA A 172 28.82 -9.89 -9.40
C ALA A 172 28.03 -9.26 -8.22
N ALA A 173 27.04 -8.42 -8.51
CA ALA A 173 26.20 -7.72 -7.53
C ALA A 173 24.81 -8.39 -7.31
N HIS A 174 24.58 -9.56 -7.91
CA HIS A 174 23.42 -10.43 -7.71
C HIS A 174 23.79 -11.68 -6.90
#